data_AF-A0A916M2E8-F1
#
_entry.id   AF-A0A916M2E8-F1
#
_cell.length_a   1.000
_cell.length_b   1.000
_cell.length_c   1.000
_cell.angle_alpha   90.00
_cell.angle_beta   90.00
_cell.angle_gamma   90.00
#
_symmetry.space_group_name_H-M   'P 1'
#
loop_
_entity.id
_entity.type
_entity.pdbx_description
1 polymer ?
#
loop_
_entity_poly.entity_id
_entity_poly.type
_entity_poly.pdbx_seq_one_letter_code
_entity_poly.pdbx_strand_id
1 'polypeptide(L)'
;AAVIGHEIVHAAGRHAARGVENNMLLQTGAAVISIAAADRQYGSIVDTVAGIGAGLLGIKYGRDLELEADHYGMIYMQRAGYDPRAAVALQETFVRLAKGKEANWLEGLFASHPPSQERVDANREFAATLKGSFFTGEKEYQTRIAPLLKTRDAYKDYDEGAQALKKKDAEKALKLANAALKLEPREARFYGLRGDAAALQGRHKDAEADYDEAIKRNPDFYEFYLGRGTMRQKRGDTEAAVADFNKANSLLPTAGAHYALGRIRQARGEQNAAVEHFRAAATARDDTGRSAGIALARLDLPRNPSRYLATAVERAASGQLVVTVRNNAPVRVVNVVVEAVHSHRGRESFRLGGLQPGEAARIALPWTLADVREGMRVGSQVTAAQLGE
;
A
#
# COMPACT_ATOMS: atom_id res chain seq x y z
N ALA A 1 5.13 -29.02 -1.80
CA ALA A 1 4.14 -29.87 -2.49
C ALA A 1 2.79 -29.88 -1.76
N ALA A 2 2.73 -30.29 -0.49
CA ALA A 2 1.49 -30.34 0.29
C ALA A 2 0.70 -29.02 0.31
N VAL A 3 1.32 -27.92 0.78
CA VAL A 3 0.66 -26.60 0.79
C VAL A 3 0.20 -26.19 -0.61
N ILE A 4 1.08 -26.28 -1.61
CA ILE A 4 0.75 -25.89 -3.00
C ILE A 4 -0.41 -26.73 -3.56
N GLY A 5 -0.40 -28.05 -3.35
CA GLY A 5 -1.47 -28.94 -3.80
C GLY A 5 -2.81 -28.56 -3.18
N HIS A 6 -2.82 -28.27 -1.88
CA HIS A 6 -3.99 -27.78 -1.15
C HIS A 6 -4.51 -26.44 -1.71
N GLU A 7 -3.63 -25.44 -1.92
CA GLU A 7 -4.02 -24.14 -2.48
C GLU A 7 -4.55 -24.23 -3.91
N ILE A 8 -3.98 -25.11 -4.74
CA ILE A 8 -4.48 -25.35 -6.11
C ILE A 8 -5.93 -25.84 -6.07
N VAL A 9 -6.29 -26.69 -5.10
CA VAL A 9 -7.68 -27.16 -4.96
C VAL A 9 -8.60 -26.02 -4.52
N HIS A 10 -8.19 -25.16 -3.58
CA HIS A 10 -9.00 -23.97 -3.22
C HIS A 10 -9.24 -23.06 -4.43
N ALA A 11 -8.22 -22.84 -5.25
CA ALA A 11 -8.34 -22.04 -6.47
C ALA A 11 -9.25 -22.71 -7.51
N ALA A 12 -9.03 -24.00 -7.81
CA ALA A 12 -9.81 -24.76 -8.79
C ALA A 12 -11.28 -24.95 -8.36
N GLY A 13 -11.50 -25.24 -7.08
CA GLY A 13 -12.82 -25.37 -6.45
C GLY A 13 -13.53 -24.04 -6.23
N ARG A 14 -12.87 -22.90 -6.52
CA ARG A 14 -13.38 -21.54 -6.34
C ARG A 14 -13.88 -21.29 -4.91
N HIS A 15 -13.22 -21.88 -3.91
CA HIS A 15 -13.67 -21.82 -2.51
C HIS A 15 -13.78 -20.37 -2.00
N ALA A 16 -12.82 -19.51 -2.38
CA ALA A 16 -12.86 -18.08 -2.06
C ALA A 16 -14.06 -17.37 -2.73
N ALA A 17 -14.31 -17.64 -4.01
CA ALA A 17 -15.40 -16.98 -4.75
C ALA A 17 -16.80 -17.44 -4.27
N ARG A 18 -16.97 -18.71 -3.91
CA ARG A 18 -18.21 -19.23 -3.31
C ARG A 18 -18.47 -18.66 -1.92
N GLY A 19 -17.42 -18.49 -1.12
CA GLY A 19 -17.51 -17.79 0.17
C GLY A 19 -17.92 -16.32 0.01
N VAL A 20 -17.42 -15.66 -1.03
CA VAL A 20 -17.78 -14.29 -1.39
C VAL A 20 -19.20 -14.19 -1.92
N GLU A 21 -19.65 -15.07 -2.82
CA GLU A 21 -21.04 -15.08 -3.33
C GLU A 21 -22.06 -15.19 -2.18
N ASN A 22 -21.79 -16.06 -1.20
CA ASN A 22 -22.64 -16.23 -0.02
C ASN A 22 -22.63 -15.00 0.92
N ASN A 23 -21.48 -14.35 1.12
CA ASN A 23 -21.39 -13.11 1.90
C ASN A 23 -21.95 -11.89 1.16
N MET A 24 -21.82 -11.86 -0.18
CA MET A 24 -22.35 -10.81 -1.04
C MET A 24 -23.88 -10.87 -1.05
N LEU A 25 -24.50 -12.05 -1.09
CA LEU A 25 -25.95 -12.20 -0.95
C LEU A 25 -26.49 -11.61 0.37
N LEU A 26 -25.74 -11.80 1.46
CA LEU A 26 -26.08 -11.27 2.79
C LEU A 26 -25.91 -9.74 2.91
N GLN A 27 -24.94 -9.13 2.21
CA GLN A 27 -24.76 -7.66 2.23
C GLN A 27 -25.58 -6.92 1.15
N THR A 28 -25.89 -7.55 0.02
CA THR A 28 -26.64 -6.91 -1.08
C THR A 28 -28.09 -6.58 -0.66
N GLY A 29 -28.66 -7.34 0.29
CA GLY A 29 -29.96 -7.03 0.88
C GLY A 29 -30.05 -5.66 1.58
N ALA A 30 -28.93 -5.05 1.98
CA ALA A 30 -28.89 -3.74 2.64
C ALA A 30 -28.52 -2.57 1.71
N ALA A 31 -28.08 -2.82 0.47
CA ALA A 31 -27.45 -1.82 -0.40
C ALA A 31 -28.36 -1.22 -1.48
N VAL A 32 -29.60 -1.67 -1.62
CA VAL A 32 -30.46 -1.35 -2.79
C VAL A 32 -30.91 0.12 -2.87
N ILE A 33 -30.72 0.95 -1.82
CA ILE A 33 -31.20 2.35 -1.85
C ILE A 33 -30.21 3.35 -2.50
N SER A 34 -28.93 3.00 -2.68
CA SER A 34 -27.90 4.01 -3.01
C SER A 34 -27.58 4.18 -4.51
N ILE A 35 -28.20 3.42 -5.41
CA ILE A 35 -27.82 3.40 -6.84
C ILE A 35 -28.47 4.56 -7.65
N ALA A 36 -29.46 5.27 -7.10
CA ALA A 36 -30.20 6.27 -7.88
C ALA A 36 -29.50 7.64 -8.08
N ALA A 37 -28.27 7.87 -7.59
CA ALA A 37 -27.68 9.21 -7.57
C ALA A 37 -26.20 9.32 -7.98
N ALA A 38 -25.69 8.42 -8.82
CA ALA A 38 -24.29 8.47 -9.27
C ALA A 38 -24.15 8.79 -10.76
N ASP A 39 -24.30 10.06 -11.11
CA ASP A 39 -23.66 10.59 -12.31
C ASP A 39 -22.37 11.29 -11.89
N ARG A 40 -21.23 10.82 -12.42
CA ARG A 40 -19.85 11.31 -12.25
C ARG A 40 -19.13 11.02 -10.92
N GLN A 41 -18.36 9.94 -10.88
CA GLN A 41 -16.91 9.93 -10.53
C GLN A 41 -16.41 8.48 -10.43
N TYR A 42 -15.31 8.18 -11.14
CA TYR A 42 -14.58 6.91 -11.09
C TYR A 42 -13.98 6.55 -9.70
N GLY A 43 -14.14 7.41 -8.69
CA GLY A 43 -13.58 7.21 -7.34
C GLY A 43 -14.34 6.19 -6.49
N SER A 44 -15.67 6.09 -6.60
CA SER A 44 -16.48 5.21 -5.74
C SER A 44 -16.32 3.71 -6.08
N ILE A 45 -15.97 3.40 -7.33
CA ILE A 45 -15.69 2.03 -7.78
C ILE A 45 -14.39 1.52 -7.18
N VAL A 46 -13.37 2.37 -7.04
CA VAL A 46 -12.06 1.99 -6.49
C VAL A 46 -12.16 1.68 -5.00
N ASP A 47 -12.90 2.47 -4.23
CA ASP A 47 -13.09 2.23 -2.79
C ASP A 47 -13.88 0.95 -2.52
N THR A 48 -14.84 0.63 -3.39
CA THR A 48 -15.63 -0.61 -3.32
C THR A 48 -14.79 -1.83 -3.69
N VAL A 49 -13.97 -1.74 -4.75
CA VAL A 49 -13.05 -2.81 -5.17
C VAL A 49 -11.94 -3.04 -4.15
N ALA A 50 -11.43 -1.98 -3.51
CA ALA A 50 -10.45 -2.09 -2.43
C ALA A 50 -11.06 -2.71 -1.15
N GLY A 51 -12.31 -2.37 -0.82
CA GLY A 51 -13.06 -3.00 0.27
C GLY A 51 -13.32 -4.49 0.03
N ILE A 52 -13.66 -4.88 -1.20
CA ILE A 52 -13.78 -6.28 -1.61
C ILE A 52 -12.42 -6.99 -1.49
N GLY A 53 -11.35 -6.38 -2.01
CA GLY A 53 -9.98 -6.93 -1.93
C GLY A 53 -9.50 -7.17 -0.50
N ALA A 54 -9.81 -6.27 0.43
CA ALA A 54 -9.49 -6.43 1.85
C ALA A 54 -10.34 -7.51 2.54
N GLY A 55 -11.61 -7.68 2.14
CA GLY A 55 -12.48 -8.75 2.65
C GLY A 55 -12.07 -10.16 2.19
N LEU A 56 -11.41 -10.28 1.04
CA LEU A 56 -10.87 -11.55 0.53
C LEU A 56 -9.73 -12.11 1.38
N LEU A 57 -8.97 -11.25 2.06
CA LEU A 57 -7.82 -11.66 2.88
C LEU A 57 -8.20 -12.32 4.22
N GLY A 58 -9.50 -12.36 4.55
CA GLY A 58 -10.02 -12.90 5.82
C GLY A 58 -10.98 -14.09 5.65
N ILE A 59 -11.07 -14.69 4.46
CA ILE A 59 -11.98 -15.83 4.24
C ILE A 59 -11.46 -17.02 5.03
N LYS A 60 -12.29 -17.49 5.96
CA LYS A 60 -12.11 -18.76 6.66
C LYS A 60 -12.81 -19.85 5.87
N TYR A 61 -12.12 -20.93 5.56
CA TYR A 61 -12.76 -22.05 4.91
C TYR A 61 -13.42 -22.97 5.93
N GLY A 62 -14.61 -23.46 5.56
CA GLY A 62 -15.32 -24.48 6.33
C GLY A 62 -14.55 -25.81 6.31
N ARG A 63 -14.79 -26.65 7.33
CA ARG A 63 -14.11 -27.95 7.51
C ARG A 63 -14.20 -28.84 6.28
N ASP A 64 -15.35 -28.85 5.60
CA ASP A 64 -15.58 -29.69 4.41
C ASP A 64 -14.72 -29.25 3.21
N LEU A 65 -14.56 -27.93 3.00
CA LEU A 65 -13.71 -27.37 1.95
C LEU A 65 -12.23 -27.67 2.20
N GLU A 66 -11.82 -27.62 3.47
CA GLU A 66 -10.47 -27.97 3.89
C GLU A 66 -10.16 -29.46 3.69
N LEU A 67 -11.12 -30.34 4.00
CA LEU A 67 -10.99 -31.79 3.76
C LEU A 67 -10.96 -32.11 2.26
N GLU A 68 -11.77 -31.43 1.45
CA GLU A 68 -11.72 -31.55 -0.02
C GLU A 68 -10.36 -31.13 -0.57
N ALA A 69 -9.84 -29.98 -0.10
CA ALA A 69 -8.53 -29.47 -0.49
C ALA A 69 -7.39 -30.40 -0.07
N ASP A 70 -7.46 -30.99 1.12
CA ASP A 70 -6.51 -31.98 1.59
C ASP A 70 -6.53 -33.26 0.73
N HIS A 71 -7.73 -33.77 0.44
CA HIS A 71 -7.93 -35.00 -0.33
C HIS A 71 -7.36 -34.88 -1.74
N TYR A 72 -7.81 -33.88 -2.51
CA TYR A 72 -7.33 -33.69 -3.88
C TYR A 72 -5.88 -33.16 -3.92
N GLY A 73 -5.46 -32.40 -2.90
CA GLY A 73 -4.07 -31.96 -2.76
C GLY A 73 -3.11 -33.14 -2.62
N MET A 74 -3.46 -34.15 -1.83
CA MET A 74 -2.70 -35.41 -1.71
C MET A 74 -2.70 -36.23 -3.01
N ILE A 75 -3.79 -36.23 -3.78
CA ILE A 75 -3.83 -36.84 -5.12
C ILE A 75 -2.88 -36.12 -6.08
N TYR A 76 -2.85 -34.79 -6.07
CA TYR A 76 -1.93 -34.01 -6.89
C TYR A 76 -0.47 -34.26 -6.51
N MET A 77 -0.18 -34.35 -5.21
CA MET A 77 1.14 -34.77 -4.73
C MET A 77 1.54 -36.14 -5.29
N GLN A 78 0.67 -37.14 -5.16
CA GLN A 78 0.91 -38.48 -5.68
C GLN A 78 1.19 -38.47 -7.19
N ARG A 79 0.35 -37.78 -7.97
CA ARG A 79 0.50 -37.66 -9.43
C ARG A 79 1.78 -36.96 -9.83
N ALA A 80 2.26 -36.01 -9.02
CA ALA A 80 3.53 -35.34 -9.18
C ALA A 80 4.73 -36.15 -8.60
N GLY A 81 4.50 -37.35 -8.07
CA GLY A 81 5.53 -38.23 -7.51
C GLY A 81 5.95 -37.91 -6.07
N TYR A 82 5.30 -36.94 -5.42
CA TYR A 82 5.57 -36.59 -4.02
C TYR A 82 4.84 -37.52 -3.05
N ASP A 83 5.45 -37.76 -1.89
CA ASP A 83 4.85 -38.59 -0.84
C ASP A 83 3.64 -37.91 -0.17
N PRO A 84 2.40 -38.40 -0.37
CA PRO A 84 1.20 -37.79 0.21
C PRO A 84 1.20 -37.80 1.74
N ARG A 85 1.92 -38.75 2.37
CA ARG A 85 2.02 -38.84 3.84
C ARG A 85 2.75 -37.62 4.43
N ALA A 86 3.55 -36.92 3.63
CA ALA A 86 4.18 -35.67 4.05
C ALA A 86 3.15 -34.53 4.28
N ALA A 87 1.96 -34.59 3.67
CA ALA A 87 0.87 -33.66 3.97
C ALA A 87 0.33 -33.89 5.38
N VAL A 88 0.14 -35.15 5.77
CA VAL A 88 -0.30 -35.53 7.12
C VAL A 88 0.72 -35.09 8.17
N ALA A 89 2.01 -35.37 7.96
CA ALA A 89 3.08 -34.95 8.87
C ALA A 89 3.17 -33.41 9.03
N LEU A 90 2.89 -32.67 7.95
CA LEU A 90 2.81 -31.21 7.99
C LEU A 90 1.60 -30.74 8.82
N GLN A 91 0.44 -31.36 8.65
CA GLN A 91 -0.77 -31.02 9.42
C GLN A 91 -0.60 -31.33 10.90
N GLU A 92 0.03 -32.45 11.25
CA GLU A 92 0.40 -32.77 12.64
C GLU A 92 1.30 -31.69 13.24
N THR A 93 2.25 -31.18 12.45
CA THR A 93 3.10 -30.05 12.84
C THR A 93 2.28 -28.79 13.09
N PHE A 94 1.32 -28.46 12.24
CA PHE A 94 0.44 -27.31 12.43
C PHE A 94 -0.46 -27.45 13.66
N VAL A 95 -1.06 -28.61 13.90
CA VAL A 95 -1.86 -28.88 15.12
C VAL A 95 -1.02 -28.69 16.38
N ARG A 96 0.23 -29.18 16.38
CA ARG A 96 1.16 -28.99 17.50
C ARG A 96 1.51 -27.52 17.71
N LEU A 97 1.82 -26.79 16.65
CA LEU A 97 2.17 -25.37 16.72
C LEU A 97 0.98 -24.50 17.19
N ALA A 98 -0.24 -24.83 16.78
CA ALA A 98 -1.46 -24.13 17.22
C ALA A 98 -1.69 -24.22 18.75
N LYS A 99 -1.25 -25.30 19.39
CA LYS A 99 -1.32 -25.46 20.85
C LYS A 99 -0.30 -24.58 21.61
N GLY A 100 0.80 -24.19 20.98
CA GLY A 100 1.96 -23.57 21.63
C GLY A 100 1.91 -22.05 21.77
N LYS A 101 0.95 -21.33 21.18
CA LYS A 101 0.91 -19.83 21.11
C LYS A 101 2.20 -19.15 20.58
N GLU A 102 3.14 -19.88 19.96
CA GLU A 102 4.53 -19.42 19.76
C GLU A 102 4.86 -18.81 18.38
N ALA A 103 3.90 -18.40 17.54
CA ALA A 103 4.27 -17.83 16.23
C ALA A 103 3.26 -16.83 15.65
N ASN A 104 3.58 -15.53 15.77
CA ASN A 104 2.83 -14.42 15.16
C ASN A 104 2.70 -14.52 13.62
N TRP A 105 3.63 -15.20 12.94
CA TRP A 105 3.58 -15.34 11.46
C TRP A 105 2.63 -16.46 11.00
N LEU A 106 2.36 -17.47 11.85
CA LEU A 106 1.44 -18.58 11.54
C LEU A 106 -0.02 -18.20 11.76
N GLU A 107 -0.29 -17.11 12.48
CA GLU A 107 -1.65 -16.69 12.83
C GLU A 107 -2.52 -16.41 11.59
N GLY A 108 -1.97 -15.73 10.57
CA GLY A 108 -2.69 -15.48 9.32
C GLY A 108 -2.98 -16.77 8.51
N LEU A 109 -2.03 -17.71 8.50
CA LEU A 109 -2.21 -19.01 7.86
C LEU A 109 -3.28 -19.85 8.59
N PHE A 110 -3.24 -19.90 9.92
CA PHE A 110 -4.21 -20.65 10.72
C PHE A 110 -5.58 -19.97 10.78
N ALA A 111 -5.65 -18.67 10.55
CA ALA A 111 -6.93 -17.97 10.43
C ALA A 111 -7.69 -18.41 9.17
N SER A 112 -7.00 -18.59 8.05
CA SER A 112 -7.59 -19.03 6.77
C SER A 112 -7.78 -20.55 6.72
N HIS A 113 -6.81 -21.32 7.23
CA HIS A 113 -6.80 -22.78 7.26
C HIS A 113 -6.63 -23.32 8.69
N PRO A 114 -7.71 -23.42 9.48
CA PRO A 114 -7.64 -23.86 10.87
C PRO A 114 -7.07 -25.29 11.00
N PRO A 115 -5.98 -25.50 11.76
CA PRO A 115 -5.47 -26.84 12.04
C PRO A 115 -6.50 -27.66 12.83
N SER A 116 -6.68 -28.93 12.47
CA SER A 116 -7.63 -29.82 13.13
C SER A 116 -7.09 -31.23 13.27
N GLN A 117 -7.23 -31.82 14.45
CA GLN A 117 -6.88 -33.22 14.68
C GLN A 117 -7.78 -34.16 13.85
N GLU A 118 -9.06 -33.82 13.69
CA GLU A 118 -9.99 -34.61 12.86
C GLU A 118 -9.55 -34.63 11.39
N ARG A 119 -9.05 -33.51 10.85
CA ARG A 119 -8.47 -33.45 9.50
C ARG A 119 -7.23 -34.31 9.39
N VAL A 120 -6.34 -34.24 10.37
CA VAL A 120 -5.15 -35.10 10.42
C VAL A 120 -5.54 -36.57 10.37
N ASP A 121 -6.53 -36.98 11.16
CA ASP A 121 -6.93 -38.37 11.26
C ASP A 121 -7.58 -38.86 9.95
N ALA A 122 -8.50 -38.07 9.35
CA ALA A 122 -9.09 -38.37 8.05
C ALA A 122 -8.04 -38.47 6.93
N ASN A 123 -7.07 -37.54 6.92
CA ASN A 123 -6.01 -37.53 5.92
C ASN A 123 -5.01 -38.67 6.14
N ARG A 124 -4.78 -39.10 7.38
CA ARG A 124 -3.96 -40.26 7.70
C ARG A 124 -4.57 -41.53 7.12
N GLU A 125 -5.88 -41.72 7.29
CA GLU A 125 -6.61 -42.84 6.70
C GLU A 125 -6.54 -42.82 5.18
N PHE A 126 -6.82 -41.66 4.56
CA PHE A 126 -6.76 -41.53 3.10
C PHE A 126 -5.35 -41.75 2.55
N ALA A 127 -4.33 -41.13 3.13
CA ALA A 127 -2.94 -41.27 2.68
C ALA A 127 -2.45 -42.73 2.74
N ALA A 128 -2.95 -43.53 3.69
CA ALA A 128 -2.63 -44.95 3.79
C ALA A 128 -3.19 -45.79 2.61
N THR A 129 -4.23 -45.30 1.93
CA THR A 129 -4.79 -45.97 0.75
C THR A 129 -3.97 -45.72 -0.52
N LEU A 130 -3.13 -44.69 -0.54
CA LEU A 130 -2.36 -44.27 -1.72
C LEU A 130 -1.11 -45.14 -1.86
N LYS A 131 -0.96 -45.77 -3.04
CA LYS A 131 0.15 -46.67 -3.36
C LYS A 131 1.07 -46.05 -4.42
N GLY A 132 2.37 -46.25 -4.27
CA GLY A 132 3.37 -45.80 -5.23
C GLY A 132 4.77 -45.75 -4.62
N SER A 133 5.78 -45.54 -5.48
CA SER A 133 7.10 -45.12 -5.05
C SER A 133 7.11 -43.59 -5.02
N PHE A 134 7.40 -43.02 -3.85
CA PHE A 134 7.27 -41.58 -3.63
C PHE A 134 8.59 -40.96 -3.22
N PHE A 135 8.75 -39.70 -3.63
CA PHE A 135 9.89 -38.88 -3.29
C PHE A 135 9.49 -37.78 -2.31
N THR A 136 10.26 -37.60 -1.23
CA THR A 136 9.98 -36.58 -0.20
C THR A 136 10.59 -35.22 -0.53
N GLY A 137 11.56 -35.14 -1.44
CA GLY A 137 12.28 -33.88 -1.71
C GLY A 137 13.42 -33.56 -0.74
N GLU A 138 13.61 -34.34 0.32
CA GLU A 138 14.49 -33.94 1.44
C GLU A 138 15.95 -33.72 1.02
N LYS A 139 16.56 -34.69 0.33
CA LYS A 139 17.95 -34.58 -0.12
C LYS A 139 18.15 -33.43 -1.11
N GLU A 140 17.22 -33.27 -2.05
CA GLU A 140 17.26 -32.18 -3.03
C GLU A 140 17.13 -30.84 -2.31
N TYR A 141 16.18 -30.71 -1.39
CA TYR A 141 16.00 -29.52 -0.55
C TYR A 141 17.28 -29.19 0.22
N GLN A 142 17.82 -30.16 0.98
CA GLN A 142 19.07 -30.00 1.74
C GLN A 142 20.23 -29.54 0.86
N THR A 143 20.36 -30.12 -0.34
CA THR A 143 21.38 -29.75 -1.31
C THR A 143 21.19 -28.31 -1.80
N ARG A 144 19.96 -27.91 -2.10
CA ARG A 144 19.63 -26.57 -2.59
C ARG A 144 19.81 -25.49 -1.52
N ILE A 145 19.53 -25.80 -0.25
CA ILE A 145 19.68 -24.84 0.85
C ILE A 145 21.07 -24.81 1.46
N ALA A 146 21.92 -25.83 1.25
CA ALA A 146 23.24 -25.90 1.87
C ALA A 146 24.10 -24.64 1.64
N PRO A 147 24.13 -24.03 0.44
CA PRO A 147 24.83 -22.75 0.24
C PRO A 147 24.25 -21.63 1.11
N LEU A 148 22.92 -21.49 1.18
CA LEU A 148 22.25 -20.47 1.99
C LEU A 148 22.52 -20.65 3.48
N LEU A 149 22.55 -21.91 3.96
CA LEU A 149 22.91 -22.22 5.34
C LEU A 149 24.35 -21.83 5.66
N LYS A 150 25.27 -22.05 4.71
CA LYS A 150 26.69 -21.66 4.86
C LYS A 150 26.86 -20.14 4.96
N THR A 151 26.01 -19.37 4.27
CA THR A 151 26.04 -17.90 4.27
C THR A 151 25.01 -17.27 5.21
N ARG A 152 24.33 -18.07 6.05
CA ARG A 152 23.22 -17.59 6.91
C ARG A 152 23.62 -16.40 7.77
N ASP A 153 24.84 -16.43 8.32
CA ASP A 153 25.33 -15.37 9.20
C ASP A 153 25.49 -14.04 8.44
N ALA A 154 25.76 -14.08 7.13
CA ALA A 154 25.79 -12.88 6.30
C ALA A 154 24.42 -12.19 6.20
N TYR A 155 23.35 -12.98 6.08
CA TYR A 155 21.97 -12.46 6.06
C TYR A 155 21.53 -11.98 7.43
N LYS A 156 22.00 -12.63 8.51
CA LYS A 156 21.81 -12.12 9.87
C LYS A 156 22.48 -10.75 10.06
N ASP A 157 23.73 -10.61 9.62
CA ASP A 157 24.44 -9.32 9.66
C ASP A 157 23.69 -8.25 8.85
N TYR A 158 23.17 -8.61 7.67
CA TYR A 158 22.35 -7.71 6.87
C TYR A 158 21.08 -7.26 7.61
N ASP A 159 20.32 -8.19 8.20
CA ASP A 159 19.09 -7.87 8.93
C ASP A 159 19.39 -6.95 10.14
N GLU A 160 20.44 -7.27 10.90
CA GLU A 160 20.88 -6.42 12.00
C GLU A 160 21.36 -5.03 11.52
N GLY A 161 22.02 -4.97 10.36
CA GLY A 161 22.47 -3.73 9.73
C GLY A 161 21.30 -2.86 9.27
N ALA A 162 20.29 -3.45 8.66
CA ALA A 162 19.07 -2.75 8.26
C ALA A 162 18.32 -2.18 9.49
N GLN A 163 18.31 -2.91 10.60
CA GLN A 163 17.77 -2.38 11.87
C GLN A 163 18.63 -1.24 12.45
N ALA A 164 19.95 -1.30 12.29
CA ALA A 164 20.84 -0.21 12.68
C ALA A 164 20.56 1.07 11.87
N LEU A 165 20.31 0.96 10.55
CA LEU A 165 19.90 2.10 9.72
C LEU A 165 18.59 2.75 10.19
N LYS A 166 17.58 1.95 10.57
CA LYS A 166 16.32 2.47 11.13
C LYS A 166 16.55 3.26 12.42
N LYS A 167 17.56 2.88 13.21
CA LYS A 167 18.00 3.57 14.43
C LYS A 167 19.00 4.70 14.15
N LYS A 168 19.30 4.98 12.88
CA LYS A 168 20.30 5.96 12.42
C LYS A 168 21.73 5.67 12.89
N ASP A 169 22.02 4.42 13.25
CA ASP A 169 23.37 3.96 13.63
C ASP A 169 24.12 3.50 12.38
N ALA A 170 24.68 4.48 11.67
CA ALA A 170 25.36 4.25 10.41
C ALA A 170 26.71 3.50 10.57
N GLU A 171 27.40 3.68 11.70
CA GLU A 171 28.67 3.00 11.96
C GLU A 171 28.46 1.49 12.14
N LYS A 172 27.45 1.10 12.93
CA LYS A 172 27.10 -0.30 13.09
C LYS A 172 26.61 -0.92 11.78
N ALA A 173 25.76 -0.21 11.03
CA ALA A 173 25.27 -0.67 9.73
C ALA A 173 26.43 -0.93 8.75
N LEU A 174 27.39 0.00 8.67
CA LEU A 174 28.58 -0.13 7.83
C LEU A 174 29.44 -1.34 8.23
N LYS A 175 29.66 -1.55 9.53
CA LYS A 175 30.43 -2.68 10.04
C LYS A 175 29.77 -4.01 9.67
N LEU A 176 28.45 -4.11 9.85
CA LEU A 176 27.67 -5.31 9.54
C LEU A 176 27.61 -5.57 8.03
N ALA A 177 27.40 -4.55 7.21
CA ALA A 177 27.45 -4.69 5.75
C ALA A 177 28.81 -5.23 5.26
N ASN A 178 29.91 -4.74 5.84
CA ASN A 178 31.24 -5.25 5.52
C ASN A 178 31.47 -6.69 6.00
N ALA A 179 30.88 -7.11 7.12
CA ALA A 179 30.93 -8.50 7.58
C ALA A 179 30.12 -9.41 6.64
N ALA A 180 28.91 -9.00 6.26
CA ALA A 180 28.07 -9.72 5.31
C ALA A 180 28.75 -9.89 3.95
N LEU A 181 29.36 -8.84 3.41
CA LEU A 181 30.09 -8.88 2.13
C LEU A 181 31.34 -9.77 2.14
N LYS A 182 31.97 -9.97 3.31
CA LYS A 182 33.09 -10.93 3.41
C LYS A 182 32.62 -12.38 3.28
N LEU A 183 31.39 -12.66 3.73
CA LEU A 183 30.81 -13.99 3.71
C LEU A 183 30.11 -14.29 2.38
N GLU A 184 29.44 -13.31 1.79
CA GLU A 184 28.76 -13.43 0.50
C GLU A 184 28.95 -12.16 -0.35
N PRO A 185 30.03 -12.08 -1.14
CA PRO A 185 30.41 -10.87 -1.90
C PRO A 185 29.57 -10.63 -3.16
N ARG A 186 28.66 -11.54 -3.52
CA ARG A 186 27.81 -11.40 -4.72
C ARG A 186 26.38 -10.94 -4.41
N GLU A 187 26.00 -10.83 -3.14
CA GLU A 187 24.66 -10.37 -2.76
C GLU A 187 24.54 -8.85 -2.90
N ALA A 188 23.67 -8.41 -3.83
CA ALA A 188 23.45 -7.01 -4.16
C ALA A 188 22.96 -6.19 -2.97
N ARG A 189 22.09 -6.77 -2.12
CA ARG A 189 21.52 -6.07 -0.96
C ARG A 189 22.56 -5.66 0.07
N PHE A 190 23.69 -6.37 0.15
CA PHE A 190 24.75 -6.04 1.10
C PHE A 190 25.53 -4.80 0.66
N TYR A 191 25.70 -4.61 -0.66
CA TYR A 191 26.19 -3.35 -1.21
C TYR A 191 25.18 -2.21 -1.00
N GLY A 192 23.88 -2.46 -1.23
CA GLY A 192 22.83 -1.50 -0.93
C GLY A 192 22.86 -1.02 0.53
N LEU A 193 22.93 -1.95 1.48
CA LEU A 193 23.06 -1.65 2.91
C LEU A 193 24.30 -0.80 3.23
N ARG A 194 25.43 -1.10 2.59
CA ARG A 194 26.67 -0.33 2.75
C ARG A 194 26.52 1.08 2.19
N GLY A 195 25.87 1.20 1.04
CA GLY A 195 25.53 2.47 0.39
C GLY A 195 24.61 3.32 1.24
N ASP A 196 23.57 2.74 1.83
CA ASP A 196 22.67 3.41 2.77
C ASP A 196 23.42 3.92 4.01
N ALA A 197 24.30 3.09 4.59
CA ALA A 197 25.12 3.47 5.73
C ALA A 197 26.07 4.64 5.39
N ALA A 198 26.73 4.58 4.23
CA ALA A 198 27.58 5.67 3.74
C ALA A 198 26.77 6.95 3.47
N ALA A 199 25.55 6.82 2.93
CA ALA A 199 24.64 7.94 2.69
C ALA A 199 24.21 8.63 3.99
N LEU A 200 23.93 7.86 5.05
CA LEU A 200 23.63 8.41 6.38
C LEU A 200 24.81 9.17 6.99
N GLN A 201 26.05 8.76 6.69
CA GLN A 201 27.27 9.46 7.10
C GLN A 201 27.60 10.67 6.21
N GLY A 202 26.77 10.99 5.20
CA GLY A 202 27.06 12.06 4.24
C GLY A 202 28.16 11.74 3.23
N ARG A 203 28.63 10.48 3.17
CA ARG A 203 29.66 10.02 2.22
C ARG A 203 29.01 9.70 0.87
N HIS A 204 28.55 10.74 0.17
CA HIS A 204 27.72 10.60 -1.03
C HIS A 204 28.42 9.85 -2.18
N LYS A 205 29.74 10.06 -2.38
CA LYS A 205 30.50 9.37 -3.43
C LYS A 205 30.65 7.87 -3.14
N ASP A 206 30.96 7.53 -1.90
CA ASP A 206 31.09 6.14 -1.45
C ASP A 206 29.75 5.42 -1.57
N ALA A 207 28.66 6.08 -1.17
CA ALA A 207 27.31 5.55 -1.30
C ALA A 207 26.93 5.28 -2.76
N GLU A 208 27.22 6.22 -3.66
CA GLU A 208 26.99 6.04 -5.10
C GLU A 208 27.77 4.84 -5.67
N ALA A 209 29.04 4.69 -5.30
CA ALA A 209 29.85 3.54 -5.73
C ALA A 209 29.28 2.21 -5.23
N ASP A 210 28.76 2.17 -4.00
CA ASP A 210 28.09 1.00 -3.44
C ASP A 210 26.76 0.70 -4.15
N TYR A 211 25.95 1.71 -4.47
CA TYR A 211 24.75 1.50 -5.27
C TYR A 211 25.07 1.04 -6.70
N ASP A 212 26.16 1.52 -7.30
CA ASP A 212 26.62 1.02 -8.61
C ASP A 212 26.95 -0.48 -8.55
N GLU A 213 27.65 -0.92 -7.51
CA GLU A 213 27.92 -2.35 -7.29
C GLU A 213 26.64 -3.16 -7.04
N ALA A 214 25.68 -2.60 -6.30
CA ALA A 214 24.37 -3.23 -6.08
C ALA A 214 23.58 -3.39 -7.39
N ILE A 215 23.53 -2.33 -8.21
CA ILE A 215 22.85 -2.31 -9.52
C ILE A 215 23.48 -3.31 -10.49
N LYS A 216 24.82 -3.41 -10.54
CA LYS A 216 25.50 -4.39 -11.39
C LYS A 216 25.11 -5.83 -11.06
N ARG A 217 24.81 -6.13 -9.79
CA ARG A 217 24.45 -7.49 -9.31
C ARG A 217 22.95 -7.76 -9.42
N ASN A 218 22.11 -6.76 -9.20
CA ASN A 218 20.67 -6.86 -9.35
C ASN A 218 20.10 -5.57 -9.98
N PRO A 219 20.02 -5.51 -11.33
CA PRO A 219 19.62 -4.30 -12.05
C PRO A 219 18.12 -4.02 -11.98
N ASP A 220 17.31 -4.93 -11.43
CA ASP A 220 15.86 -4.83 -11.37
C ASP A 220 15.35 -4.44 -9.96
N PHE A 221 16.26 -4.15 -9.04
CA PHE A 221 15.89 -3.69 -7.69
C PHE A 221 15.83 -2.16 -7.62
N TYR A 222 14.61 -1.62 -7.54
CA TYR A 222 14.33 -0.19 -7.63
C TYR A 222 15.04 0.66 -6.57
N GLU A 223 15.24 0.14 -5.36
CA GLU A 223 15.80 0.90 -4.21
C GLU A 223 17.22 1.39 -4.49
N PHE A 224 18.02 0.63 -5.23
CA PHE A 224 19.40 1.04 -5.53
C PHE A 224 19.44 2.26 -6.44
N TYR A 225 18.53 2.36 -7.42
CA TYR A 225 18.39 3.55 -8.25
C TYR A 225 17.85 4.73 -7.43
N LEU A 226 16.87 4.49 -6.56
CA LEU A 226 16.34 5.54 -5.67
C LEU A 226 17.45 6.11 -4.76
N GLY A 227 18.25 5.24 -4.14
CA GLY A 227 19.38 5.60 -3.30
C GLY A 227 20.45 6.38 -4.07
N ARG A 228 20.87 5.87 -5.25
CA ARG A 228 21.86 6.52 -6.11
C ARG A 228 21.38 7.87 -6.63
N GLY A 229 20.13 7.95 -7.09
CA GLY A 229 19.52 9.20 -7.55
C GLY A 229 19.47 10.26 -6.45
N THR A 230 19.17 9.85 -5.21
CA THR A 230 19.23 10.75 -4.04
C THR A 230 20.65 11.27 -3.80
N MET A 231 21.68 10.43 -3.93
CA MET A 231 23.07 10.86 -3.77
C MET A 231 23.52 11.82 -4.88
N ARG A 232 23.15 11.52 -6.14
CA ARG A 232 23.43 12.38 -7.30
C ARG A 232 22.75 13.74 -7.17
N GLN A 233 21.49 13.77 -6.74
CA GLN A 233 20.76 15.01 -6.47
C GLN A 233 21.46 15.85 -5.38
N LYS A 234 21.86 15.23 -4.27
CA LYS A 234 22.61 15.93 -3.19
C LYS A 234 23.96 16.49 -3.65
N ARG A 235 24.56 15.90 -4.68
CA ARG A 235 25.80 16.39 -5.32
C ARG A 235 25.56 17.42 -6.41
N GLY A 236 24.31 17.75 -6.74
CA GLY A 236 23.94 18.68 -7.79
C GLY A 236 23.85 18.07 -9.20
N ASP A 237 24.13 16.78 -9.36
CA ASP A 237 23.97 16.07 -10.64
C ASP A 237 22.49 15.72 -10.86
N THR A 238 21.71 16.74 -11.21
CA THR A 238 20.25 16.67 -11.26
C THR A 238 19.78 15.80 -12.41
N GLU A 239 20.44 15.83 -13.58
CA GLU A 239 20.00 14.99 -14.72
C GLU A 239 20.25 13.51 -14.47
N ALA A 240 21.41 13.14 -13.91
CA ALA A 240 21.66 11.75 -13.56
C ALA A 240 20.70 11.26 -12.45
N ALA A 241 20.35 12.14 -11.50
CA ALA A 241 19.31 11.84 -10.52
C ALA A 241 17.93 11.61 -11.13
N VAL A 242 17.51 12.45 -12.10
CA VAL A 242 16.24 12.27 -12.83
C VAL A 242 16.22 10.93 -13.56
N ALA A 243 17.32 10.55 -14.23
CA ALA A 243 17.43 9.26 -14.89
C ALA A 243 17.24 8.08 -13.91
N ASP A 244 17.86 8.16 -12.74
CA ASP A 244 17.74 7.16 -11.69
C ASP A 244 16.33 7.09 -11.08
N PHE A 245 15.70 8.23 -10.78
CA PHE A 245 14.33 8.23 -10.25
C PHE A 245 13.31 7.72 -11.28
N ASN A 246 13.50 8.02 -12.56
CA ASN A 246 12.68 7.46 -13.63
C ASN A 246 12.88 5.95 -13.74
N LYS A 247 14.13 5.47 -13.69
CA LYS A 247 14.42 4.03 -13.70
C LYS A 247 13.81 3.33 -12.48
N ALA A 248 13.93 3.89 -11.29
CA ALA A 248 13.29 3.38 -10.08
C ALA A 248 11.76 3.26 -10.26
N ASN A 249 11.09 4.32 -10.72
CA ASN A 249 9.64 4.31 -10.96
C ASN A 249 9.20 3.35 -12.08
N SER A 250 10.06 3.09 -13.07
CA SER A 250 9.76 2.09 -14.11
C SER A 250 9.80 0.65 -13.58
N LEU A 251 10.58 0.40 -12.53
CA LEU A 251 10.68 -0.91 -11.87
C LEU A 251 9.58 -1.08 -10.82
N LEU A 252 9.41 -0.07 -9.96
CA LEU A 252 8.33 0.02 -8.99
C LEU A 252 8.00 1.50 -8.73
N PRO A 253 6.79 1.96 -9.06
CA PRO A 253 6.36 3.31 -8.72
C PRO A 253 6.41 3.53 -7.21
N THR A 254 7.16 4.54 -6.76
CA THR A 254 7.30 4.86 -5.33
C THR A 254 7.02 6.32 -5.04
N ALA A 255 6.48 6.59 -3.84
CA ALA A 255 6.27 7.96 -3.39
C ALA A 255 7.57 8.75 -3.31
N GLY A 256 8.68 8.11 -2.90
CA GLY A 256 10.00 8.75 -2.83
C GLY A 256 10.50 9.26 -4.18
N ALA A 257 10.51 8.41 -5.21
CA ALA A 257 10.96 8.81 -6.54
C ALA A 257 10.02 9.86 -7.16
N HIS A 258 8.69 9.68 -7.04
CA HIS A 258 7.74 10.70 -7.50
C HIS A 258 7.91 12.04 -6.78
N TYR A 259 8.08 12.04 -5.46
CA TYR A 259 8.30 13.28 -4.72
C TYR A 259 9.59 13.99 -5.16
N ALA A 260 10.67 13.25 -5.35
CA ALA A 260 11.94 13.79 -5.83
C ALA A 260 11.81 14.39 -7.24
N LEU A 261 11.18 13.68 -8.17
CA LEU A 261 10.89 14.19 -9.52
C LEU A 261 10.00 15.43 -9.47
N GLY A 262 8.91 15.40 -8.69
CA GLY A 262 8.02 16.56 -8.50
C GLY A 262 8.76 17.79 -8.01
N ARG A 263 9.70 17.61 -7.07
CA ARG A 263 10.56 18.70 -6.56
C ARG A 263 11.47 19.28 -7.63
N ILE A 264 12.08 18.42 -8.46
CA ILE A 264 12.94 18.84 -9.57
C ILE A 264 12.12 19.60 -10.62
N ARG A 265 10.97 19.06 -11.03
CA ARG A 265 10.06 19.70 -11.99
C ARG A 265 9.57 21.06 -11.49
N GLN A 266 9.22 21.15 -10.21
CA GLN A 266 8.84 22.41 -9.58
C GLN A 266 9.97 23.44 -9.62
N ALA A 267 11.21 23.04 -9.33
CA ALA A 267 12.37 23.93 -9.38
C ALA A 267 12.67 24.43 -10.81
N ARG A 268 12.34 23.63 -11.83
CA ARG A 268 12.43 24.02 -13.25
C ARG A 268 11.25 24.87 -13.75
N GLY A 269 10.25 25.16 -12.90
CA GLY A 269 9.04 25.87 -13.30
C GLY A 269 8.02 25.02 -14.06
N GLU A 270 8.25 23.72 -14.20
CA GLU A 270 7.39 22.75 -14.89
C GLU A 270 6.22 22.33 -14.00
N GLN A 271 5.31 23.27 -13.71
CA GLN A 271 4.31 23.10 -12.66
C GLN A 271 3.30 21.96 -12.91
N ASN A 272 2.88 21.73 -14.16
CA ASN A 272 1.94 20.65 -14.47
C ASN A 272 2.57 19.28 -14.19
N ALA A 273 3.81 19.07 -14.64
CA ALA A 273 4.57 17.84 -14.38
C ALA A 273 4.84 17.65 -12.87
N ALA A 274 5.13 18.75 -12.15
CA ALA A 274 5.29 18.69 -10.70
C ALA A 274 4.00 18.25 -9.98
N VAL A 275 2.85 18.78 -10.38
CA VAL A 275 1.54 18.41 -9.84
C VAL A 275 1.23 16.93 -10.06
N GLU A 276 1.53 16.39 -11.24
CA GLU A 276 1.33 14.95 -11.53
C GLU A 276 2.15 14.06 -10.60
N HIS A 277 3.44 14.37 -10.44
CA HIS A 277 4.32 13.63 -9.56
C HIS A 277 3.95 13.78 -8.07
N PHE A 278 3.61 14.99 -7.60
CA PHE A 278 3.16 15.15 -6.21
C PHE A 278 1.84 14.45 -5.93
N ARG A 279 0.92 14.41 -6.90
CA ARG A 279 -0.33 13.64 -6.79
C ARG A 279 -0.05 12.15 -6.66
N ALA A 280 0.86 11.61 -7.46
CA ALA A 280 1.25 10.20 -7.36
C ALA A 280 1.84 9.88 -5.96
N ALA A 281 2.75 10.72 -5.47
CA ALA A 281 3.37 10.54 -4.16
C ALA A 281 2.41 10.74 -2.97
N ALA A 282 1.42 11.64 -3.08
CA ALA A 282 0.49 11.96 -1.99
C ALA A 282 -0.45 10.81 -1.60
N THR A 283 -0.48 9.72 -2.37
CA THR A 283 -1.26 8.50 -2.05
C THR A 283 -0.64 7.70 -0.90
N ALA A 284 0.66 7.89 -0.62
CA ALA A 284 1.35 7.20 0.46
C ALA A 284 0.90 7.69 1.83
N ARG A 285 0.73 6.75 2.76
CA ARG A 285 0.33 7.01 4.16
C ARG A 285 1.54 7.21 5.08
N ASP A 286 2.57 7.91 4.59
CA ASP A 286 3.83 8.17 5.28
C ASP A 286 4.22 9.66 5.18
N ASP A 287 5.41 10.00 5.69
CA ASP A 287 5.93 11.38 5.69
C ASP A 287 6.15 11.93 4.28
N THR A 288 6.49 11.06 3.33
CA THR A 288 6.68 11.44 1.93
C THR A 288 5.35 11.82 1.30
N GLY A 289 4.31 11.02 1.50
CA GLY A 289 2.97 11.32 1.02
C GLY A 289 2.39 12.58 1.64
N ARG A 290 2.61 12.81 2.94
CA ARG A 290 2.23 14.07 3.60
C ARG A 290 2.95 15.28 2.98
N SER A 291 4.26 15.17 2.78
CA SER A 291 5.08 16.24 2.17
C SER A 291 4.64 16.52 0.73
N ALA A 292 4.35 15.48 -0.04
CA ALA A 292 3.85 15.58 -1.40
C ALA A 292 2.46 16.22 -1.45
N GLY A 293 1.56 15.88 -0.53
CA GLY A 293 0.23 16.48 -0.43
C GLY A 293 0.28 17.99 -0.13
N ILE A 294 1.21 18.41 0.74
CA ILE A 294 1.46 19.84 1.00
C ILE A 294 2.00 20.53 -0.26
N ALA A 295 2.98 19.93 -0.93
CA ALA A 295 3.56 20.49 -2.16
C ALA A 295 2.52 20.60 -3.28
N LEU A 296 1.67 19.58 -3.44
CA LEU A 296 0.55 19.57 -4.37
C LEU A 296 -0.43 20.70 -4.07
N ALA A 297 -0.89 20.82 -2.83
CA ALA A 297 -1.84 21.86 -2.42
C ALA A 297 -1.27 23.25 -2.68
N ARG A 298 0.02 23.49 -2.37
CA ARG A 298 0.67 24.78 -2.65
C ARG A 298 0.68 25.16 -4.13
N LEU A 299 0.78 24.19 -5.04
CA LEU A 299 0.81 24.45 -6.48
C LEU A 299 -0.58 24.54 -7.12
N ASP A 300 -1.53 23.72 -6.67
CA ASP A 300 -2.82 23.55 -7.34
C ASP A 300 -3.94 24.39 -6.69
N LEU A 301 -3.89 24.64 -5.37
CA LEU A 301 -4.95 25.33 -4.64
C LEU A 301 -5.23 26.76 -5.15
N PRO A 302 -4.22 27.62 -5.42
CA PRO A 302 -4.49 28.97 -5.92
C PRO A 302 -5.23 29.00 -7.27
N ARG A 303 -5.17 27.89 -8.04
CA ARG A 303 -5.82 27.75 -9.35
C ARG A 303 -7.14 26.98 -9.27
N ASN A 304 -7.25 26.07 -8.32
CA ASN A 304 -8.37 25.12 -8.21
C ASN A 304 -8.88 25.03 -6.75
N PRO A 305 -9.30 26.13 -6.11
CA PRO A 305 -9.60 26.16 -4.68
C PRO A 305 -10.75 25.23 -4.28
N SER A 306 -11.78 25.07 -5.11
CA SER A 306 -12.91 24.14 -4.86
C SER A 306 -12.51 22.66 -4.75
N ARG A 307 -11.31 22.26 -5.19
CA ARG A 307 -10.81 20.89 -4.96
C ARG A 307 -10.38 20.67 -3.51
N TYR A 308 -10.04 21.74 -2.81
CA TYR A 308 -9.44 21.70 -1.47
C TYR A 308 -10.39 22.26 -0.41
N LEU A 309 -11.31 23.13 -0.81
CA LEU A 309 -12.28 23.77 0.06
C LEU A 309 -13.68 23.29 -0.29
N ALA A 310 -14.24 22.45 0.58
CA ALA A 310 -15.57 21.88 0.38
C ALA A 310 -16.64 22.86 0.87
N THR A 311 -17.70 23.03 0.08
CA THR A 311 -18.84 23.86 0.45
C THR A 311 -20.11 23.03 0.58
N ALA A 312 -20.95 23.37 1.54
CA ALA A 312 -22.27 22.78 1.73
C ALA A 312 -23.27 23.87 2.07
N VAL A 313 -24.45 23.84 1.42
CA VAL A 313 -25.56 24.72 1.79
C VAL A 313 -26.43 23.97 2.80
N GLU A 314 -26.52 24.50 4.01
CA GLU A 314 -27.25 23.95 5.13
C GLU A 314 -28.41 24.88 5.52
N ARG A 315 -29.41 24.31 6.19
CA ARG A 315 -30.49 25.08 6.82
C ARG A 315 -30.20 25.25 8.31
N ALA A 316 -30.16 26.49 8.78
CA ALA A 316 -30.14 26.79 10.21
C ALA A 316 -31.52 26.55 10.85
N ALA A 317 -31.55 26.32 12.16
CA ALA A 317 -32.79 26.13 12.92
C ALA A 317 -33.78 27.31 12.78
N SER A 318 -33.26 28.52 12.55
CA SER A 318 -34.03 29.73 12.28
C SER A 318 -34.74 29.75 10.91
N GLY A 319 -34.46 28.78 10.03
CA GLY A 319 -34.94 28.77 8.64
C GLY A 319 -34.05 29.56 7.66
N GLN A 320 -32.99 30.20 8.14
CA GLN A 320 -31.99 30.85 7.30
C GLN A 320 -31.11 29.81 6.59
N LEU A 321 -30.72 30.08 5.34
CA LEU A 321 -29.73 29.26 4.64
C LEU A 321 -28.32 29.71 5.00
N VAL A 322 -27.42 28.75 5.18
CA VAL A 322 -26.03 28.96 5.59
C VAL A 322 -25.13 28.16 4.67
N VAL A 323 -24.01 28.75 4.23
CA VAL A 323 -22.94 27.99 3.57
C VAL A 323 -21.89 27.62 4.59
N THR A 324 -21.65 26.33 4.79
CA THR A 324 -20.46 25.83 5.48
C THR A 324 -19.34 25.68 4.47
N VAL A 325 -18.16 26.22 4.78
CA VAL A 325 -16.93 26.08 3.99
C VAL A 325 -15.88 25.41 4.85
N ARG A 326 -15.40 24.23 4.43
CA ARG A 326 -14.42 23.44 5.16
C ARG A 326 -13.10 23.36 4.40
N ASN A 327 -11.99 23.59 5.11
CA ASN A 327 -10.66 23.40 4.57
C ASN A 327 -10.21 21.94 4.68
N ASN A 328 -10.24 21.21 3.55
CA ASN A 328 -9.72 19.85 3.47
C ASN A 328 -8.25 19.81 3.01
N ALA A 329 -7.63 20.97 2.75
CA ALA A 329 -6.23 21.04 2.38
C ALA A 329 -5.32 20.75 3.58
N PRO A 330 -4.12 20.18 3.35
CA PRO A 330 -3.10 20.03 4.39
C PRO A 330 -2.35 21.34 4.70
N VAL A 331 -2.89 22.49 4.25
CA VAL A 331 -2.28 23.82 4.41
C VAL A 331 -3.33 24.83 4.86
N ARG A 332 -2.89 25.85 5.60
CA ARG A 332 -3.74 26.99 5.94
C ARG A 332 -4.10 27.78 4.68
N VAL A 333 -5.35 28.22 4.60
CA VAL A 333 -5.82 29.11 3.53
C VAL A 333 -6.28 30.44 4.10
N VAL A 334 -6.19 31.50 3.31
CA VAL A 334 -6.65 32.86 3.64
C VAL A 334 -7.33 33.49 2.43
N ASN A 335 -8.02 34.61 2.65
CA ASN A 335 -8.69 35.39 1.59
C ASN A 335 -9.63 34.51 0.74
N VAL A 336 -10.39 33.63 1.40
CA VAL A 336 -11.28 32.68 0.72
C VAL A 336 -12.52 33.43 0.21
N VAL A 337 -12.80 33.32 -1.08
CA VAL A 337 -13.95 33.92 -1.76
C VAL A 337 -14.95 32.83 -2.10
N VAL A 338 -16.16 32.98 -1.60
CA VAL A 338 -17.25 32.01 -1.75
C VAL A 338 -18.36 32.65 -2.56
N GLU A 339 -18.73 32.02 -3.67
CA GLU A 339 -19.87 32.45 -4.48
C GLU A 339 -21.06 31.53 -4.16
N ALA A 340 -22.17 32.11 -3.72
CA ALA A 340 -23.44 31.42 -3.58
C ALA A 340 -24.35 31.83 -4.74
N VAL A 341 -25.03 30.86 -5.35
CA VAL A 341 -25.88 31.09 -6.52
C VAL A 341 -27.28 30.59 -6.22
N HIS A 342 -28.26 31.48 -6.33
CA HIS A 342 -29.66 31.13 -6.33
C HIS A 342 -30.19 31.17 -7.76
N SER A 343 -30.89 30.13 -8.19
CA SER A 343 -31.32 29.98 -9.60
C SER A 343 -32.21 31.10 -10.17
N HIS A 344 -32.73 32.00 -9.33
CA HIS A 344 -33.66 33.07 -9.69
C HIS A 344 -33.33 34.43 -9.05
N ARG A 345 -32.54 34.44 -7.96
CA ARG A 345 -32.15 35.68 -7.26
C ARG A 345 -30.72 36.13 -7.57
N GLY A 346 -30.01 35.40 -8.42
CA GLY A 346 -28.67 35.76 -8.86
C GLY A 346 -27.57 35.20 -7.95
N ARG A 347 -26.44 35.90 -7.91
CA ARG A 347 -25.21 35.45 -7.24
C ARG A 347 -24.81 36.42 -6.15
N GLU A 348 -24.29 35.88 -5.07
CA GLU A 348 -23.77 36.62 -3.94
C GLU A 348 -22.34 36.16 -3.65
N SER A 349 -21.45 37.10 -3.34
CA SER A 349 -20.04 36.81 -3.09
C SER A 349 -19.66 37.19 -1.66
N PHE A 350 -19.05 36.24 -0.95
CA PHE A 350 -18.64 36.40 0.43
C PHE A 350 -17.13 36.23 0.57
N ARG A 351 -16.53 36.94 1.51
CA ARG A 351 -15.11 36.78 1.86
C ARG A 351 -14.99 36.24 3.27
N LEU A 352 -14.16 35.20 3.42
CA LEU A 352 -13.79 34.62 4.69
C LEU A 352 -12.32 34.95 4.99
N GLY A 353 -12.01 34.98 6.29
CA GLY A 353 -10.65 35.08 6.80
C GLY A 353 -9.84 33.80 6.58
N GLY A 354 -8.92 33.51 7.50
CA GLY A 354 -8.12 32.29 7.43
C GLY A 354 -8.87 31.04 7.91
N LEU A 355 -8.62 29.90 7.28
CA LEU A 355 -9.06 28.57 7.74
C LEU A 355 -7.85 27.65 7.90
N GLN A 356 -7.69 27.08 9.09
CA GLN A 356 -6.70 26.04 9.37
C GLN A 356 -7.08 24.71 8.70
N PRO A 357 -6.13 23.77 8.51
CA PRO A 357 -6.45 22.42 8.04
C PRO A 357 -7.55 21.76 8.89
N GLY A 358 -8.62 21.31 8.24
CA GLY A 358 -9.78 20.67 8.88
C GLY A 358 -10.84 21.62 9.43
N GLU A 359 -10.54 22.92 9.55
CA GLU A 359 -11.44 23.95 10.06
C GLU A 359 -12.59 24.23 9.09
N ALA A 360 -13.74 24.65 9.64
CA ALA A 360 -14.87 25.10 8.86
C ALA A 360 -15.41 26.45 9.35
N ALA A 361 -15.83 27.31 8.42
CA ALA A 361 -16.57 28.53 8.71
C ALA A 361 -17.97 28.48 8.11
N ARG A 362 -18.88 29.24 8.71
CA ARG A 362 -20.28 29.34 8.30
C ARG A 362 -20.61 30.76 7.87
N ILE A 363 -21.29 30.90 6.73
CA ILE A 363 -21.73 32.17 6.15
C ILE A 363 -23.24 32.16 6.05
N ALA A 364 -23.90 33.10 6.71
CA ALA A 364 -25.33 33.30 6.57
C ALA A 364 -25.64 33.89 5.19
N LEU A 365 -26.57 33.27 4.46
CA LEU A 365 -27.04 33.78 3.17
C LEU A 365 -28.17 34.81 3.37
N PRO A 366 -28.36 35.74 2.42
CA PRO A 366 -29.52 36.64 2.41
C PRO A 366 -30.82 35.91 2.06
N TRP A 367 -30.75 34.61 1.74
CA TRP A 367 -31.89 33.77 1.42
C TRP A 367 -32.24 32.85 2.57
N THR A 368 -33.53 32.61 2.71
CA THR A 368 -34.14 31.70 3.66
C THR A 368 -34.75 30.51 2.94
N LEU A 369 -35.17 29.49 3.69
CA LEU A 369 -35.89 28.36 3.11
C LEU A 369 -37.16 28.80 2.35
N ALA A 370 -37.84 29.86 2.81
CA ALA A 370 -39.04 30.38 2.16
C ALA A 370 -38.77 30.93 0.74
N ASP A 371 -37.51 31.27 0.44
CA ASP A 371 -37.08 31.76 -0.86
C ASP A 371 -36.81 30.64 -1.87
N VAL A 372 -36.73 29.38 -1.40
CA VAL A 372 -36.47 28.19 -2.23
C VAL A 372 -37.74 27.37 -2.40
N ARG A 373 -38.38 27.51 -3.57
CA ARG A 373 -39.58 26.74 -3.95
C ARG A 373 -39.22 25.52 -4.80
N GLU A 374 -40.21 24.69 -5.10
CA GLU A 374 -40.06 23.54 -5.99
C GLU A 374 -39.43 23.97 -7.35
N GLY A 375 -38.36 23.30 -7.75
CA GLY A 375 -37.55 23.65 -8.92
C GLY A 375 -36.46 24.72 -8.71
N MET A 376 -36.43 25.41 -7.57
CA MET A 376 -35.36 26.36 -7.23
C MET A 376 -34.18 25.65 -6.55
N ARG A 377 -32.96 26.15 -6.78
CA ARG A 377 -31.74 25.59 -6.20
C ARG A 377 -30.82 26.69 -5.70
N VAL A 378 -30.15 26.41 -4.58
CA VAL A 378 -29.06 27.23 -4.05
C VAL A 378 -27.81 26.37 -4.06
N GLY A 379 -26.78 26.84 -4.76
CA GLY A 379 -25.46 26.22 -4.80
C GLY A 379 -24.41 27.15 -4.21
N SER A 380 -23.25 26.58 -3.89
CA SER A 380 -22.08 27.36 -3.46
C SER A 380 -20.81 26.76 -4.01
N GLN A 381 -19.81 27.61 -4.23
CA GLN A 381 -18.48 27.20 -4.65
C GLN A 381 -17.42 28.17 -4.13
N VAL A 382 -16.18 27.71 -3.99
CA VAL A 382 -15.05 28.60 -3.71
C VAL A 382 -14.42 29.04 -5.02
N THR A 383 -14.42 30.34 -5.29
CA THR A 383 -13.90 30.90 -6.54
C THR A 383 -12.46 31.37 -6.42
N ALA A 384 -12.00 31.72 -5.22
CA ALA A 384 -10.62 32.09 -4.95
C ALA A 384 -10.22 31.72 -3.52
N ALA A 385 -8.94 31.38 -3.33
CA ALA A 385 -8.31 31.25 -2.03
C ALA A 385 -6.80 31.46 -2.19
N GLN A 386 -6.15 31.93 -1.13
CA GLN A 386 -4.71 32.12 -1.09
C GLN A 386 -4.10 31.22 -0.02
N LEU A 387 -2.82 30.91 -0.18
CA LEU A 387 -2.07 30.18 0.85
C LEU A 387 -1.83 31.10 2.04
N GLY A 388 -2.13 30.62 3.24
CA GLY A 388 -1.74 31.27 4.47
C GLY A 388 -0.30 30.93 4.85
N GLU A 389 0.34 31.85 5.56
CA GLU A 389 1.58 31.56 6.31
C GLU A 389 1.37 30.49 7.37
#